data_AF-A0A136WAU8-F1
#
_entry.id   AF-A0A136WAU8-F1
#
_cell.length_a   1.000
_cell.length_b   1.000
_cell.length_c   1.000
_cell.angle_alpha   90.00
_cell.angle_beta   90.00
_cell.angle_gamma   90.00
#
_symmetry.space_group_name_H-M   'P 1'
#
loop_
_entity.id
_entity.type
_entity.pdbx_description
1 polymer ?
#
loop_
_entity_poly.entity_id
_entity_poly.type
_entity_poly.pdbx_seq_one_letter_code
_entity_poly.pdbx_strand_id
1 'polypeptide(L)'
;MIIKFANTWANWLVENGASRDDYEIYAYGAECMLNELFSDLLLIITALLFHKTFEMILWMLFFTPLRIHLGGMHASSHLKCILSSILLSYLCIFTYPLIIEFPPILGFILAISIFIVYKIAPVVHPNHPVSENRMLQMRKRALFILFVEIIIACIAYGYFSKIVAGIATVSIFSVCVLAMLGKLHSYNH
;
A
#
# COMPACT_ATOMS: atom_id res chain seq x y z
N MET A 1 -3.84 -21.51 -8.90
CA MET A 1 -3.32 -21.00 -10.20
C MET A 1 -2.10 -20.12 -9.95
N ILE A 2 -2.22 -19.08 -9.11
CA ILE A 2 -1.12 -18.16 -8.76
C ILE A 2 0.12 -18.90 -8.23
N ILE A 3 -0.02 -19.81 -7.25
CA ILE A 3 1.10 -20.61 -6.72
C ILE A 3 1.84 -21.40 -7.81
N LYS A 4 1.11 -21.95 -8.81
CA LYS A 4 1.75 -22.67 -9.92
C LYS A 4 2.60 -21.73 -10.77
N PHE A 5 2.07 -20.55 -11.11
CA PHE A 5 2.82 -19.53 -11.85
C PHE A 5 4.02 -19.00 -11.06
N ALA A 6 3.86 -18.75 -9.76
CA ALA A 6 4.93 -18.30 -8.89
C ALA A 6 6.09 -19.30 -8.85
N ASN A 7 5.78 -20.60 -8.70
CA ASN A 7 6.79 -21.67 -8.74
C ASN A 7 7.45 -21.80 -10.12
N THR A 8 6.68 -21.70 -11.21
CA THR A 8 7.25 -21.71 -12.57
C THR A 8 8.23 -20.56 -12.75
N TRP A 9 7.90 -19.37 -12.26
CA TRP A 9 8.75 -18.20 -12.40
C TRP A 9 10.01 -18.28 -11.52
N ALA A 10 9.88 -18.81 -10.29
CA ALA A 10 11.03 -19.09 -9.42
C ALA A 10 11.96 -20.15 -10.02
N ASN A 11 11.43 -21.22 -10.62
CA ASN A 11 12.23 -22.21 -11.33
C ASN A 11 12.99 -21.57 -12.50
N TRP A 12 12.32 -20.75 -13.31
CA TRP A 12 12.96 -20.03 -14.40
C TRP A 12 14.11 -19.13 -13.91
N LEU A 13 13.96 -18.42 -12.78
CA LEU A 13 15.04 -17.62 -12.20
C LEU A 13 16.27 -18.46 -11.83
N VAL A 14 16.06 -19.61 -11.17
CA VAL A 14 17.15 -20.53 -10.78
C VAL A 14 17.83 -21.12 -12.01
N GLU A 15 17.06 -21.54 -13.02
CA GLU A 15 17.59 -22.03 -14.29
C GLU A 15 18.44 -20.99 -15.04
N ASN A 16 18.19 -19.69 -14.80
CA ASN A 16 18.90 -18.58 -15.41
C ASN A 16 19.96 -17.95 -14.49
N GLY A 17 20.44 -18.68 -13.48
CA GLY A 17 21.61 -18.33 -12.69
C GLY A 17 21.34 -17.68 -11.33
N ALA A 18 20.09 -17.61 -10.88
CA ALA A 18 19.78 -17.23 -9.50
C ALA A 18 20.15 -18.35 -8.51
N SER A 19 20.42 -17.98 -7.25
CA SER A 19 20.80 -18.97 -6.23
C SER A 19 19.65 -19.93 -5.95
N ARG A 20 19.93 -21.24 -5.99
CA ARG A 20 18.92 -22.24 -5.66
C ARG A 20 18.52 -22.20 -4.18
N ASP A 21 19.43 -21.77 -3.30
CA ASP A 21 19.18 -21.65 -1.86
C ASP A 21 18.11 -20.58 -1.55
N ASP A 22 17.94 -19.61 -2.45
CA ASP A 22 16.96 -18.54 -2.34
C ASP A 22 15.63 -18.85 -3.06
N TYR A 23 15.44 -20.09 -3.56
CA TYR A 23 14.25 -20.48 -4.34
C TYR A 23 12.94 -20.13 -3.62
N GLU A 24 12.84 -20.41 -2.32
CA GLU A 24 11.63 -20.12 -1.53
C GLU A 24 11.35 -18.61 -1.46
N ILE A 25 12.40 -17.78 -1.39
CA ILE A 25 12.29 -16.32 -1.40
C ILE A 25 11.74 -15.86 -2.75
N TYR A 26 12.24 -16.42 -3.86
CA TYR A 26 11.76 -16.08 -5.20
C TYR A 26 10.30 -16.52 -5.41
N ALA A 27 9.95 -17.74 -5.00
CA ALA A 27 8.59 -18.27 -5.13
C ALA A 27 7.60 -17.44 -4.31
N TYR A 28 7.93 -17.11 -3.06
CA TYR A 28 7.11 -16.25 -2.21
C TYR A 28 6.98 -14.84 -2.79
N GLY A 29 8.09 -14.23 -3.24
CA GLY A 29 8.08 -12.91 -3.87
C GLY A 29 7.21 -12.88 -5.14
N ALA A 30 7.31 -13.91 -5.98
CA ALA A 30 6.49 -14.08 -7.17
C ALA A 30 5.00 -14.24 -6.82
N GLU A 31 4.68 -15.04 -5.81
CA GLU A 31 3.31 -15.20 -5.33
C GLU A 31 2.73 -13.87 -4.84
N CYS A 32 3.46 -13.13 -3.99
CA CYS A 32 3.05 -11.81 -3.53
C CYS A 32 2.82 -10.85 -4.69
N MET A 33 3.74 -10.78 -5.65
CA MET A 33 3.63 -9.88 -6.81
C MET A 33 2.42 -10.22 -7.69
N LEU A 34 2.19 -11.51 -7.97
CA LEU A 34 1.04 -11.96 -8.78
C LEU A 34 -0.29 -11.71 -8.06
N ASN A 35 -0.34 -11.91 -6.74
CA ASN A 35 -1.51 -11.57 -5.93
C ASN A 35 -1.79 -10.07 -5.98
N GLU A 36 -0.77 -9.22 -5.87
CA GLU A 36 -0.95 -7.76 -5.96
C GLU A 36 -1.47 -7.36 -7.34
N LEU A 37 -0.83 -7.85 -8.42
CA LEU A 37 -1.23 -7.56 -9.80
C LEU A 37 -2.68 -7.98 -10.10
N PHE A 38 -3.09 -9.15 -9.59
CA PHE A 38 -4.47 -9.61 -9.75
C PHE A 38 -5.46 -8.75 -8.95
N SER A 39 -5.07 -8.30 -7.75
CA SER A 39 -5.88 -7.40 -6.93
C SER A 39 -6.04 -6.04 -7.61
N ASP A 40 -4.95 -5.49 -8.15
CA ASP A 40 -4.91 -4.23 -8.90
C ASP A 40 -5.80 -4.29 -10.15
N LEU A 41 -5.75 -5.40 -10.88
CA LEU A 41 -6.61 -5.60 -12.04
C LEU A 41 -8.10 -5.56 -11.65
N LEU A 42 -8.47 -6.21 -10.53
CA LEU A 42 -9.84 -6.20 -10.03
C LEU A 42 -10.26 -4.80 -9.55
N LEU A 43 -9.37 -4.05 -8.90
CA LEU A 43 -9.62 -2.65 -8.53
C LEU A 43 -9.93 -1.81 -9.76
N ILE A 44 -9.14 -1.93 -10.83
CA ILE A 44 -9.37 -1.19 -12.08
C ILE A 44 -10.68 -1.61 -12.76
N ILE A 45 -10.98 -2.91 -12.83
CA ILE A 45 -12.24 -3.41 -13.40
C ILE A 45 -13.43 -2.83 -12.65
N THR A 46 -13.44 -2.88 -11.32
CA THR A 46 -14.54 -2.29 -10.55
C THR A 46 -14.61 -0.77 -10.79
N ALA A 47 -13.48 -0.08 -10.84
CA ALA A 47 -13.46 1.36 -11.04
C ALA A 47 -14.03 1.78 -12.40
N LEU A 48 -13.83 0.97 -13.44
CA LEU A 48 -14.49 1.16 -14.73
C LEU A 48 -16.01 1.00 -14.61
N LEU A 49 -16.50 0.00 -13.88
CA LEU A 49 -17.94 -0.25 -13.68
C LEU A 49 -18.62 0.88 -12.89
N PHE A 50 -17.92 1.46 -11.90
CA PHE A 50 -18.45 2.55 -11.08
C PHE A 50 -18.13 3.95 -11.63
N HIS A 51 -17.49 4.05 -12.79
CA HIS A 51 -17.03 5.31 -13.38
C HIS A 51 -16.12 6.15 -12.45
N LYS A 52 -15.22 5.46 -11.73
CA LYS A 52 -14.25 6.02 -10.75
C LYS A 52 -12.79 5.70 -11.09
N THR A 53 -12.51 5.43 -12.37
CA THR A 53 -11.18 4.99 -12.82
C THR A 53 -10.08 6.00 -12.51
N PHE A 54 -10.34 7.30 -12.68
CA PHE A 54 -9.35 8.34 -12.37
C PHE A 54 -9.02 8.38 -10.88
N GLU A 55 -10.04 8.38 -10.02
CA GLU A 55 -9.84 8.39 -8.57
C GLU A 55 -9.17 7.11 -8.06
N MET A 56 -9.50 5.96 -8.65
CA MET A 56 -8.86 4.68 -8.32
C MET A 56 -7.37 4.68 -8.68
N ILE A 57 -7.02 5.14 -9.88
CA ILE A 57 -5.62 5.22 -10.31
C ILE A 57 -4.83 6.15 -9.38
N LEU A 58 -5.39 7.33 -9.05
CA LEU A 58 -4.76 8.22 -8.08
C LEU A 58 -4.60 7.56 -6.71
N TRP A 59 -5.63 6.89 -6.21
CA TRP A 59 -5.55 6.20 -4.93
C TRP A 59 -4.44 5.14 -4.93
N MET A 60 -4.36 4.30 -5.98
CA MET A 60 -3.30 3.30 -6.13
C MET A 60 -1.90 3.95 -6.19
N LEU A 61 -1.75 5.06 -6.91
CA LEU A 61 -0.47 5.78 -7.06
C LEU A 61 0.06 6.33 -5.73
N PHE A 62 -0.79 6.77 -4.81
CA PHE A 62 -0.38 7.23 -3.48
C PHE A 62 -0.40 6.10 -2.43
N PHE A 63 -1.25 5.10 -2.60
CA PHE A 63 -1.35 3.99 -1.66
C PHE A 63 -0.15 3.05 -1.76
N THR A 64 0.16 2.57 -2.98
CA THR A 64 1.11 1.48 -3.20
C THR A 64 2.54 1.81 -2.80
N PRO A 65 3.14 2.97 -3.19
CA PRO A 65 4.53 3.28 -2.85
C PRO A 65 4.76 3.36 -1.34
N LEU A 66 3.87 4.04 -0.62
CA LEU A 66 3.96 4.13 0.84
C LEU A 66 3.71 2.75 1.47
N ARG A 67 2.71 2.00 0.98
CA ARG A 67 2.33 0.69 1.50
C ARG A 67 3.46 -0.33 1.41
N ILE A 68 4.20 -0.39 0.32
CA ILE A 68 5.31 -1.34 0.12
C ILE A 68 6.39 -1.19 1.20
N HIS A 69 6.64 0.04 1.66
CA HIS A 69 7.71 0.32 2.62
C HIS A 69 7.23 0.46 4.07
N LEU A 70 6.00 0.92 4.27
CA LEU A 70 5.38 1.02 5.59
C LEU A 70 4.87 -0.34 6.07
N GLY A 71 4.39 -1.20 5.16
CA GLY A 71 3.80 -2.48 5.47
C GLY A 71 2.40 -2.38 6.08
N GLY A 72 2.02 -3.38 6.88
CA GLY A 72 0.76 -3.45 7.62
C GLY A 72 0.04 -4.78 7.44
N MET A 73 -1.26 -4.81 7.72
CA MET A 73 -2.03 -6.06 7.73
C MET A 73 -2.12 -6.67 6.33
N HIS A 74 -1.66 -7.91 6.16
CA HIS A 74 -1.99 -8.75 5.03
C HIS A 74 -3.07 -9.73 5.47
N ALA A 75 -4.15 -9.85 4.70
CA ALA A 75 -5.25 -10.72 5.07
C ALA A 75 -4.84 -12.20 4.99
N SER A 76 -5.43 -13.03 5.85
CA SER A 76 -5.14 -14.47 5.93
C SER A 76 -5.48 -15.25 4.66
N SER A 77 -6.19 -14.63 3.69
CA SER A 77 -6.48 -15.20 2.39
C SER A 77 -6.53 -14.12 1.32
N HIS A 78 -6.18 -14.50 0.09
CA HIS A 78 -6.16 -13.59 -1.06
C HIS A 78 -7.52 -12.93 -1.32
N LEU A 79 -8.62 -13.69 -1.21
CA LEU A 79 -9.97 -13.14 -1.38
C LEU A 79 -10.30 -12.05 -0.35
N LYS A 80 -9.94 -12.26 0.92
CA LYS A 80 -10.13 -11.24 1.97
C LYS A 80 -9.31 -9.98 1.66
N CYS A 81 -8.09 -10.13 1.13
CA CYS A 81 -7.25 -9.01 0.75
C CYS A 81 -7.89 -8.18 -0.36
N ILE A 82 -8.36 -8.84 -1.41
CA ILE A 82 -9.04 -8.17 -2.54
C ILE A 82 -10.27 -7.42 -2.05
N LEU A 83 -11.16 -8.10 -1.32
CA LEU A 83 -12.41 -7.51 -0.85
C LEU A 83 -12.17 -6.33 0.10
N SER A 84 -11.21 -6.45 1.02
CA SER A 84 -10.84 -5.34 1.91
C SER A 84 -10.19 -4.19 1.18
N SER A 85 -9.37 -4.45 0.15
CA SER A 85 -8.75 -3.40 -0.68
C SER A 85 -9.80 -2.65 -1.49
N ILE A 86 -10.74 -3.36 -2.13
CA ILE A 86 -11.88 -2.77 -2.85
C ILE A 86 -12.71 -1.92 -1.89
N LEU A 87 -13.07 -2.45 -0.71
CA LEU A 87 -13.87 -1.70 0.25
C LEU A 87 -13.16 -0.44 0.74
N LEU A 88 -11.87 -0.55 1.07
CA LEU A 88 -11.07 0.56 1.57
C LEU A 88 -10.87 1.64 0.50
N SER A 89 -10.57 1.25 -0.75
CA SER A 89 -10.39 2.19 -1.85
C SER A 89 -11.68 2.95 -2.14
N TYR A 90 -12.84 2.28 -2.18
CA TYR A 90 -14.11 2.96 -2.39
C TYR A 90 -14.52 3.81 -1.20
N LEU A 91 -14.26 3.37 0.03
CA LEU A 91 -14.47 4.21 1.21
C LEU A 91 -13.68 5.51 1.07
N CYS A 92 -12.42 5.45 0.66
CA CYS A 92 -11.59 6.63 0.42
C CYS A 92 -12.15 7.51 -0.73
N ILE A 93 -12.49 6.90 -1.88
CA ILE A 93 -13.00 7.60 -3.06
C ILE A 93 -14.35 8.30 -2.79
N PHE A 94 -15.22 7.73 -1.96
CA PHE A 94 -16.50 8.35 -1.64
C PHE A 94 -16.44 9.33 -0.46
N THR A 95 -15.41 9.26 0.39
CA THR A 95 -15.28 10.14 1.56
C THR A 95 -14.38 11.36 1.33
N TYR A 96 -13.42 11.31 0.41
CA TYR A 96 -12.56 12.48 0.14
C TYR A 96 -13.32 13.77 -0.18
N PRO A 97 -14.48 13.76 -0.91
CA PRO A 97 -15.22 15.00 -1.19
C PRO A 97 -15.80 15.66 0.06
N LEU A 98 -15.97 14.92 1.16
CA LEU A 98 -16.50 15.45 2.42
C LEU A 98 -15.47 16.31 3.18
N ILE A 99 -14.18 16.08 2.93
CA ILE A 99 -13.07 16.72 3.66
C ILE A 99 -12.29 17.72 2.81
N ILE A 100 -12.41 17.64 1.47
CA ILE A 100 -11.59 18.40 0.52
C ILE A 100 -11.78 19.92 0.61
N GLU A 101 -12.98 20.39 0.96
CA GLU A 101 -13.28 21.82 1.10
C GLU A 101 -12.88 22.39 2.47
N PHE A 102 -12.32 21.56 3.36
CA PHE A 102 -11.95 21.94 4.72
C PHE A 102 -10.43 21.76 4.94
N PRO A 103 -9.58 22.72 4.52
CA PRO A 103 -8.12 22.60 4.61
C PRO A 103 -7.58 22.23 6.01
N PRO A 104 -8.15 22.73 7.13
CA PRO A 104 -7.71 22.30 8.47
C PRO A 104 -7.86 20.79 8.72
N ILE A 105 -8.91 20.15 8.19
CA ILE A 105 -9.13 18.70 8.32
C ILE A 105 -8.06 17.93 7.55
N LEU A 106 -7.76 18.34 6.31
CA LEU A 106 -6.69 17.74 5.52
C LEU A 106 -5.34 17.85 6.24
N GLY A 107 -5.00 19.05 6.73
CA GLY A 107 -3.76 19.28 7.47
C GLY A 107 -3.66 18.41 8.72
N PHE A 108 -4.76 18.23 9.46
CA PHE A 108 -4.82 17.37 10.63
C PHE A 108 -4.59 15.88 10.28
N ILE A 109 -5.25 15.38 9.23
CA ILE A 109 -5.07 13.99 8.76
C ILE A 109 -3.61 13.73 8.35
N LEU A 110 -3.00 14.66 7.61
CA LEU A 110 -1.59 14.55 7.22
C LEU A 110 -0.66 14.59 8.43
N ALA A 111 -0.90 15.48 9.40
CA ALA A 111 -0.12 15.55 10.63
C ALA A 111 -0.18 14.25 11.45
N ILE A 112 -1.37 13.67 11.61
CA ILE A 112 -1.52 12.35 12.25
C ILE A 112 -0.80 11.27 11.47
N SER A 113 -0.89 11.29 10.13
CA SER A 113 -0.22 10.31 9.28
C SER A 113 1.30 10.36 9.46
N ILE A 114 1.90 11.56 9.48
CA ILE A 114 3.33 11.75 9.81
C ILE A 114 3.67 11.11 11.15
N PHE A 115 2.89 11.40 12.19
CA PHE A 115 3.12 10.84 13.52
C PHE A 115 3.07 9.30 13.52
N ILE A 116 2.04 8.72 12.89
CA ILE A 116 1.88 7.26 12.81
C ILE A 116 3.06 6.63 12.08
N VAL A 117 3.35 7.07 10.85
CA VAL A 117 4.45 6.49 10.04
C VAL A 117 5.78 6.61 10.80
N TYR A 118 6.07 7.77 11.39
CA TYR A 118 7.27 7.94 12.20
C TYR A 118 7.34 6.96 13.38
N LYS A 119 6.22 6.65 14.04
CA LYS A 119 6.22 5.75 15.21
C LYS A 119 6.24 4.26 14.86
N ILE A 120 5.66 3.85 13.73
CA ILE A 120 5.43 2.42 13.47
C ILE A 120 6.16 1.85 12.26
N ALA A 121 6.75 2.69 11.38
CA ALA A 121 7.45 2.18 10.20
C ALA A 121 8.76 1.45 10.54
N PRO A 122 9.07 0.31 9.89
CA PRO A 122 8.18 -0.51 9.05
C PRO A 122 7.39 -1.51 9.89
N VAL A 123 6.19 -1.88 9.43
CA VAL A 123 5.38 -2.96 10.01
C VAL A 123 5.65 -4.24 9.22
N VAL A 124 6.55 -5.08 9.75
CA VAL A 124 6.97 -6.34 9.12
C VAL A 124 6.18 -7.51 9.72
N HIS A 125 5.81 -8.47 8.88
CA HIS A 125 5.07 -9.66 9.30
C HIS A 125 5.96 -10.61 10.13
N PRO A 126 5.52 -11.13 11.29
CA PRO A 126 6.34 -12.00 12.14
C PRO A 126 6.88 -13.25 11.42
N ASN A 127 6.07 -13.88 10.57
CA ASN A 127 6.45 -15.09 9.82
C ASN A 127 7.42 -14.84 8.66
N HIS A 128 7.72 -13.59 8.32
CA HIS A 128 8.64 -13.23 7.24
C HIS A 128 9.63 -12.17 7.75
N PRO A 129 10.53 -12.56 8.67
CA PRO A 129 11.48 -11.64 9.26
C PRO A 129 12.41 -11.08 8.19
N VAL A 130 12.76 -9.81 8.38
CA VAL A 130 13.60 -9.05 7.47
C VAL A 130 14.85 -8.61 8.24
N SER A 131 16.01 -8.60 7.58
CA SER A 131 17.25 -8.18 8.22
C SER A 131 17.17 -6.74 8.73
N GLU A 132 17.87 -6.42 9.83
CA GLU A 132 17.86 -5.09 10.43
C GLU A 132 18.24 -3.98 9.44
N ASN A 133 19.24 -4.23 8.60
CA ASN A 133 19.64 -3.32 7.53
C ASN A 133 18.49 -3.02 6.55
N ARG A 134 17.72 -4.05 6.18
CA ARG A 134 16.58 -3.89 5.27
C ARG A 134 15.41 -3.21 5.96
N MET A 135 15.17 -3.46 7.26
CA MET A 135 14.18 -2.70 8.05
C MET A 135 14.52 -1.20 8.10
N LEU A 136 15.79 -0.85 8.32
CA LEU A 136 16.22 0.56 8.33
C LEU A 136 16.01 1.22 6.96
N GLN A 137 16.31 0.52 5.87
CA GLN A 137 16.08 1.00 4.51
C GLN A 137 14.58 1.21 4.24
N MET A 138 13.72 0.27 4.63
CA MET A 138 12.27 0.39 4.49
C MET A 138 11.73 1.60 5.26
N ARG A 139 12.18 1.81 6.50
CA ARG A 139 11.80 2.98 7.30
C ARG A 139 12.17 4.29 6.61
N LYS A 140 13.41 4.41 6.12
CA LYS A 140 13.88 5.61 5.41
C LYS A 140 13.07 5.87 4.15
N ARG A 141 12.79 4.83 3.36
CA ARG A 141 11.97 4.93 2.14
C ARG A 141 10.53 5.32 2.44
N ALA A 142 9.90 4.72 3.46
CA ALA A 142 8.54 5.06 3.88
C ALA A 142 8.42 6.54 4.27
N LEU A 143 9.37 7.06 5.06
CA LEU A 143 9.40 8.48 5.45
C LEU A 143 9.66 9.41 4.27
N PHE A 144 10.57 9.03 3.36
CA PHE A 144 10.86 9.80 2.15
C PHE A 144 9.63 9.87 1.24
N ILE A 145 8.98 8.73 0.96
CA ILE A 145 7.78 8.67 0.13
C ILE A 145 6.66 9.49 0.76
N LEU A 146 6.41 9.32 2.06
CA LEU A 146 5.41 10.11 2.77
C LEU A 146 5.66 11.62 2.59
N PHE A 147 6.91 12.05 2.75
CA PHE A 147 7.26 13.47 2.57
C PHE A 147 6.98 13.95 1.15
N VAL A 148 7.35 13.16 0.14
CA VAL A 148 7.09 13.46 -1.28
C VAL A 148 5.58 13.54 -1.55
N GLU A 149 4.79 12.57 -1.08
CA GLU A 149 3.34 12.53 -1.28
C GLU A 149 2.63 13.69 -0.58
N ILE A 150 3.09 14.10 0.61
CA ILE A 150 2.58 15.28 1.31
C ILE A 150 2.88 16.56 0.53
N ILE A 151 4.09 16.71 -0.01
CA ILE A 151 4.43 17.85 -0.86
C ILE A 151 3.50 17.88 -2.09
N ILE A 152 3.30 16.75 -2.74
CA ILE A 152 2.39 16.63 -3.89
C ILE A 152 0.97 17.01 -3.48
N ALA A 153 0.48 16.54 -2.33
CA ALA A 153 -0.85 16.88 -1.83
C ALA A 153 -1.00 18.38 -1.56
N CYS A 154 0.00 19.02 -0.92
CA CYS A 154 -0.01 20.46 -0.65
C CYS A 154 0.04 21.31 -1.93
N ILE A 155 0.92 20.96 -2.87
CA ILE A 155 1.00 21.64 -4.17
C ILE A 155 -0.30 21.44 -4.95
N ALA A 156 -0.84 20.23 -4.96
CA ALA A 156 -2.09 19.91 -5.64
C ALA A 156 -3.25 20.74 -5.10
N TYR A 157 -3.33 20.89 -3.77
CA TYR A 157 -4.38 21.68 -3.12
C TYR A 157 -4.33 23.16 -3.51
N GLY A 158 -3.15 23.75 -3.50
CA GLY A 158 -2.97 25.18 -3.75
C GLY A 158 -3.00 25.59 -5.23
N TYR A 159 -2.54 24.72 -6.13
CA TYR A 159 -2.16 25.15 -7.49
C TYR A 159 -2.61 24.25 -8.64
N PHE A 160 -3.08 23.02 -8.39
CA PHE A 160 -3.34 22.07 -9.49
C PHE A 160 -4.72 21.44 -9.45
N SER A 161 -5.00 20.61 -8.44
CA SER A 161 -6.27 19.90 -8.33
C SER A 161 -6.55 19.51 -6.89
N LYS A 162 -7.62 20.06 -6.33
CA LYS A 162 -8.11 19.67 -5.01
C LYS A 162 -8.41 18.16 -4.95
N ILE A 163 -8.93 17.57 -6.04
CA ILE A 163 -9.24 16.13 -6.12
C ILE A 163 -7.98 15.30 -5.85
N VAL A 164 -6.87 15.65 -6.50
CA VAL A 164 -5.58 14.98 -6.29
C VAL A 164 -5.13 15.11 -4.83
N ALA A 165 -5.24 16.30 -4.24
CA ALA A 165 -4.89 16.53 -2.83
C ALA A 165 -5.76 15.70 -1.86
N GLY A 166 -7.07 15.67 -2.09
CA GLY A 166 -8.02 14.91 -1.29
C GLY A 166 -7.73 13.43 -1.34
N ILE A 167 -7.55 12.87 -2.55
CA ILE A 167 -7.25 11.44 -2.74
C ILE A 167 -5.89 11.08 -2.15
N ALA A 168 -4.85 11.88 -2.37
CA ALA A 168 -3.54 11.66 -1.75
C ALA A 168 -3.65 11.57 -0.22
N THR A 169 -4.39 12.51 0.38
CA THR A 169 -4.59 12.58 1.84
C THR A 169 -5.30 11.34 2.39
N VAL A 170 -6.43 10.92 1.79
CA VAL A 170 -7.14 9.72 2.26
C VAL A 170 -6.36 8.43 1.97
N SER A 171 -5.57 8.40 0.89
CA SER A 171 -4.72 7.25 0.54
C SER A 171 -3.64 7.06 1.60
N ILE A 172 -2.86 8.11 1.89
CA ILE A 172 -1.83 8.11 2.95
C ILE A 172 -2.43 7.63 4.28
N PHE A 173 -3.59 8.19 4.66
CA PHE A 173 -4.25 7.82 5.91
C PHE A 173 -4.71 6.37 5.92
N SER A 174 -5.22 5.85 4.80
CA SER A 174 -5.65 4.45 4.68
C SER A 174 -4.48 3.47 4.85
N VAL A 175 -3.28 3.81 4.36
CA VAL A 175 -2.07 3.01 4.62
C VAL A 175 -1.73 3.03 6.12
N CYS A 176 -1.85 4.19 6.78
CA CYS A 176 -1.64 4.31 8.23
C CYS A 176 -2.61 3.41 9.03
N VAL A 177 -3.89 3.37 8.65
CA VAL A 177 -4.89 2.49 9.27
C VAL A 177 -4.49 1.03 9.13
N LEU A 178 -4.13 0.58 7.92
CA LEU A 178 -3.70 -0.80 7.71
C LEU A 178 -2.39 -1.15 8.43
N ALA A 179 -1.47 -0.20 8.57
CA ALA A 179 -0.23 -0.37 9.32
C ALA A 179 -0.50 -0.53 10.81
N MET A 180 -1.39 0.28 11.39
CA MET A 180 -1.82 0.13 12.79
C MET A 180 -2.50 -1.22 13.03
N LEU A 181 -3.41 -1.62 12.15
CA LEU A 181 -4.09 -2.92 12.23
C LEU A 181 -3.09 -4.09 12.14
N GLY A 182 -2.10 -4.01 11.24
CA GLY A 182 -1.07 -5.04 11.11
C GLY A 182 -0.18 -5.14 12.35
N LYS A 183 0.16 -3.98 12.95
CA LYS A 183 0.94 -3.94 14.18
C LYS A 183 0.16 -4.56 15.35
N LEU A 184 -1.13 -4.25 15.49
CA LEU A 184 -1.98 -4.84 16.54
C LEU A 184 -2.13 -6.35 16.39
N HIS A 185 -2.32 -6.85 15.16
CA HIS A 185 -2.39 -8.30 14.92
C HIS A 185 -1.06 -8.98 15.29
N SER A 186 0.07 -8.37 14.94
CA SER A 186 1.40 -8.93 15.26
C SER A 186 1.72 -8.99 16.76
N TYR A 187 1.04 -8.23 17.62
CA TYR A 187 1.21 -8.33 19.08
C TYR A 187 0.37 -9.44 19.73
N ASN A 188 -0.64 -9.97 19.03
CA ASN A 188 -1.58 -10.95 19.56
C ASN A 188 -1.20 -12.40 19.23
N HIS A 189 -0.06 -12.61 18.57
CA HIS A 189 0.52 -13.91 18.21
C HIS A 189 2.00 -13.92 18.55
#